data_AF-A0A1D2WHG8-F1
#
_entry.id   AF-A0A1D2WHG8-F1
#
_cell.length_a   1.000
_cell.length_b   1.000
_cell.length_c   1.000
_cell.angle_alpha   90.00
_cell.angle_beta   90.00
_cell.angle_gamma   90.00
#
_symmetry.space_group_name_H-M   'P 1'
#
loop_
_entity.id
_entity.type
_entity.pdbx_description
1 polymer ?
#
loop_
_entity_poly.entity_id
_entity_poly.type
_entity_poly.pdbx_seq_one_letter_code
_entity_poly.pdbx_strand_id
1 'polypeptide(L)'
;MTLGSVPPKFKVSIDRDQCMDCGRCIENCSYGVYRREGDKILIESRKCTGCLRCVAMCPRDAITLTEKPIDYRSHPLWTREVREDIIKQARSGKIILSGMGNARDLPVIYDRLLLDACQVTNPSIDPLREPMELRTYIGKKPSKLNFRKTESGDVELETKLAPNLKLNTPIMIGHMSFGAISLNAQLSMAKAVTELGTYMGTGEGGLHRDLYPYQDHMIVQVASGRFGVNIDYLERGAAIEIKIGQGAKPGIGGHLPGEKVNEEVSRTRMIPVGSDAISPAPHHDIYSIEDLVQLIRSLKEATEWKKPVFVKIAAVHNVAPIAAGIARSSADAVVIDGFRGGTGAAPKVFRDNVGIPIEVAIASVDQKLREQGVRNEISIIASGGIRSSADLAKSIALGADAVNIGTAALVALGCRVCGNCYRNLCPWGIATQRPELVSRLDPERGAVQVSNLIRGWTMELSELMGAAGINSIESLRGNRDRLRGYMLDEGMLKILDVLPAGA
;
A
#
# COMPACT_ATOMS: atom_id res chain seq x y z
N MET A 1 22.37 31.73 16.92
CA MET A 1 21.10 32.14 16.25
C MET A 1 19.96 31.28 16.81
N THR A 2 19.11 31.83 17.69
CA THR A 2 18.11 31.10 18.51
C THR A 2 16.74 30.93 17.83
N LEU A 3 16.42 31.78 16.85
CA LEU A 3 15.16 31.73 16.10
C LEU A 3 15.04 30.43 15.29
N GLY A 4 13.92 29.74 15.49
CA GLY A 4 13.59 28.50 14.79
C GLY A 4 14.34 27.25 15.27
N SER A 5 14.95 27.30 16.46
CA SER A 5 15.44 26.09 17.12
C SER A 5 14.27 25.18 17.52
N VAL A 6 14.42 23.88 17.27
CA VAL A 6 13.47 22.84 17.71
C VAL A 6 14.18 21.89 18.68
N PRO A 7 13.51 21.39 19.73
CA PRO A 7 14.05 20.33 20.58
C PRO A 7 14.38 19.08 19.73
N PRO A 8 15.43 18.31 20.08
CA PRO A 8 15.71 17.06 19.39
C PRO A 8 14.51 16.11 19.50
N LYS A 9 14.11 15.49 18.37
CA LYS A 9 13.05 14.48 18.36
C LYS A 9 13.48 13.19 19.04
N PHE A 10 14.75 12.82 18.88
CA PHE A 10 15.34 11.64 19.49
C PHE A 10 16.64 12.01 20.21
N LYS A 11 16.92 11.35 21.32
CA LYS A 11 18.25 11.30 21.96
C LYS A 11 18.80 9.90 21.78
N VAL A 12 20.05 9.82 21.36
CA VAL A 12 20.76 8.57 21.17
C VAL A 12 21.97 8.56 22.10
N SER A 13 22.19 7.44 22.78
CA SER A 13 23.33 7.23 23.67
C SER A 13 23.99 5.88 23.39
N ILE A 14 25.29 5.81 23.67
CA ILE A 14 26.07 4.58 23.64
C ILE A 14 26.51 4.28 25.07
N ASP A 15 26.14 3.11 25.59
CA ASP A 15 26.68 2.57 26.84
C ASP A 15 28.16 2.23 26.62
N ARG A 16 29.06 2.87 27.37
CA ARG A 16 30.51 2.71 27.20
C ARG A 16 31.05 1.44 27.84
N ASP A 17 30.36 0.90 28.83
CA ASP A 17 30.76 -0.35 29.50
C ASP A 17 30.38 -1.55 28.63
N GLN A 18 29.31 -1.41 27.83
CA GLN A 18 28.85 -2.45 26.91
C GLN A 18 29.45 -2.33 25.49
N CYS A 19 29.83 -1.13 25.07
CA CYS A 19 30.33 -0.89 23.71
C CYS A 19 31.77 -1.35 23.52
N MET A 20 32.00 -2.17 22.49
CA MET A 20 33.32 -2.66 22.09
C MET A 20 34.00 -1.82 20.99
N ASP A 21 33.59 -0.56 20.83
CA ASP A 21 34.12 0.42 19.85
C ASP A 21 34.29 -0.07 18.38
N CYS A 22 33.45 -1.01 17.96
CA CYS A 22 33.53 -1.64 16.63
C CYS A 22 33.20 -0.73 15.43
N GLY A 23 32.77 0.52 15.63
CA GLY A 23 32.47 1.47 14.55
C GLY A 23 31.18 1.22 13.75
N ARG A 24 30.50 0.09 13.93
CA ARG A 24 29.28 -0.28 13.16
C ARG A 24 28.16 0.74 13.20
N CYS A 25 28.01 1.51 14.29
CA CYS A 25 27.01 2.57 14.37
C CYS A 25 27.26 3.69 13.35
N ILE A 26 28.53 3.99 13.07
CA ILE A 26 28.96 4.96 12.06
C ILE A 26 28.65 4.41 10.67
N GLU A 27 29.12 3.20 10.36
CA GLU A 27 28.91 2.54 9.06
C GLU A 27 27.42 2.43 8.70
N ASN A 28 26.58 2.12 9.68
CA ASN A 28 25.17 1.87 9.45
C ASN A 28 24.29 3.13 9.47
N CYS A 29 24.81 4.29 9.91
CA CYS A 29 24.03 5.52 9.99
C CYS A 29 24.22 6.43 8.77
N SER A 30 23.33 6.30 7.79
CA SER A 30 23.28 7.18 6.60
C SER A 30 22.94 8.64 6.90
N TYR A 31 22.42 8.95 8.09
CA TYR A 31 22.06 10.31 8.51
C TYR A 31 23.22 11.04 9.23
N GLY A 32 24.37 10.38 9.44
CA GLY A 32 25.54 10.99 10.06
C GLY A 32 25.35 11.37 11.53
N VAL A 33 24.63 10.54 12.29
CA VAL A 33 24.45 10.71 13.75
C VAL A 33 25.74 10.42 14.51
N TYR A 34 26.57 9.50 14.02
CA TYR A 34 27.81 9.09 14.68
C TYR A 34 29.01 9.51 13.85
N ARG A 35 30.04 10.05 14.51
CA ARG A 35 31.33 10.39 13.90
C ARG A 35 32.47 9.97 14.82
N ARG A 36 33.59 9.52 14.27
CA ARG A 36 34.79 9.19 15.05
C ARG A 36 35.71 10.40 15.13
N GLU A 37 36.11 10.76 16.34
CA GLU A 37 37.15 11.77 16.64
C GLU A 37 38.12 11.18 17.67
N GLY A 38 39.32 10.84 17.21
CA GLY A 38 40.27 10.04 18.00
C GLY A 38 39.63 8.71 18.45
N ASP A 39 39.77 8.40 19.74
CA ASP A 39 39.24 7.18 20.35
C ASP A 39 37.77 7.30 20.80
N LYS A 40 37.08 8.38 20.41
CA LYS A 40 35.69 8.65 20.83
C LYS A 40 34.75 8.68 19.63
N ILE A 41 33.59 8.08 19.83
CA ILE A 41 32.44 8.24 18.94
C ILE A 41 31.61 9.42 19.46
N LEU A 42 31.55 10.49 18.67
CA LEU A 42 30.66 11.63 18.89
C LEU A 42 29.25 11.33 18.37
N ILE A 43 28.24 11.87 19.06
CA ILE A 43 26.83 11.61 18.78
C ILE A 43 26.07 12.92 18.55
N GLU A 44 25.52 13.10 17.36
CA GLU A 44 24.64 14.22 16.98
C GLU A 44 23.18 13.77 16.91
N SER A 45 22.57 13.62 18.08
CA SER A 45 21.19 13.13 18.23
C SER A 45 20.15 13.89 17.39
N ARG A 46 20.38 15.18 17.09
CA ARG A 46 19.49 16.02 16.26
C ARG A 46 19.31 15.51 14.83
N LYS A 47 20.25 14.73 14.30
CA LYS A 47 20.17 14.12 12.96
C LYS A 47 19.41 12.79 12.96
N CYS A 48 19.11 12.22 14.12
CA CYS A 48 18.45 10.93 14.22
C CYS A 48 17.01 11.02 13.72
N THR A 49 16.61 10.02 12.93
CA THR A 49 15.27 9.89 12.34
C THR A 49 14.44 8.76 12.94
N GLY A 50 14.98 8.03 13.94
CA GLY A 50 14.30 6.87 14.53
C GLY A 50 14.26 5.65 13.61
N CYS A 51 15.18 5.54 12.64
CA CYS A 51 15.24 4.40 11.73
C CYS A 51 15.75 3.09 12.35
N LEU A 52 16.28 3.14 13.58
CA LEU A 52 16.77 2.00 14.38
C LEU A 52 17.84 1.10 13.74
N ARG A 53 18.40 1.44 12.58
CA ARG A 53 19.45 0.63 11.94
C ARG A 53 20.68 0.45 12.83
N CYS A 54 21.17 1.53 13.45
CA CYS A 54 22.34 1.46 14.34
C CYS A 54 22.11 0.54 15.54
N VAL A 55 20.91 0.57 16.13
CA VAL A 55 20.51 -0.31 17.24
C VAL A 55 20.52 -1.76 16.75
N ALA A 56 19.83 -2.05 15.64
CA ALA A 56 19.74 -3.41 15.09
C ALA A 56 21.09 -4.02 14.66
N MET A 57 22.09 -3.18 14.37
CA MET A 57 23.42 -3.63 13.90
C MET A 57 24.47 -3.62 15.01
N CYS A 58 24.11 -3.22 16.22
CA CYS A 58 24.99 -3.23 17.37
C CYS A 58 25.12 -4.67 17.89
N PRO A 59 26.32 -5.30 17.87
CA PRO A 59 26.49 -6.69 18.31
C PRO A 59 26.41 -6.86 19.84
N ARG A 60 26.31 -5.75 20.58
CA ARG A 60 26.31 -5.72 22.04
C ARG A 60 25.08 -5.01 22.59
N ASP A 61 24.11 -4.61 21.77
CA ASP A 61 22.93 -3.84 22.20
C ASP A 61 23.23 -2.57 23.00
N ALA A 62 24.43 -2.00 22.81
CA ALA A 62 24.94 -0.86 23.57
C ALA A 62 24.33 0.51 23.18
N ILE A 63 23.32 0.54 22.31
CA ILE A 63 22.75 1.79 21.77
C ILE A 63 21.31 1.95 22.23
N THR A 64 21.04 3.02 22.95
CA THR A 64 19.68 3.40 23.37
C THR A 64 19.19 4.58 22.57
N LEU A 65 17.90 4.56 22.22
CA LEU A 65 17.20 5.67 21.58
C LEU A 65 15.99 6.06 22.42
N THR A 66 15.96 7.31 22.88
CA THR A 66 14.84 7.90 23.62
C THR A 66 14.10 8.86 22.69
N GLU A 67 12.80 8.63 22.48
CA GLU A 67 11.94 9.57 21.77
C GLU A 67 11.49 10.71 22.69
N LYS A 68 11.46 11.94 22.15
CA LYS A 68 11.07 13.17 22.84
C LYS A 68 11.80 13.36 24.19
N PRO A 69 13.15 13.33 24.20
CA PRO A 69 13.95 13.43 25.43
C PRO A 69 13.74 14.75 26.19
N ILE A 70 13.41 15.80 25.44
CA ILE A 70 12.94 17.09 25.92
C ILE A 70 11.73 17.39 25.05
N ASP A 71 10.60 17.68 25.67
CA ASP A 71 9.42 18.11 24.98
C ASP A 71 9.07 19.55 25.33
N TYR A 72 8.26 20.14 24.48
CA TYR A 72 7.66 21.42 24.75
C TYR A 72 6.64 21.30 25.89
N ARG A 73 6.32 22.42 26.55
CA ARG A 73 5.17 22.48 27.47
C ARG A 73 3.92 21.91 26.79
N SER A 74 3.22 21.04 27.50
CA SER A 74 1.95 20.46 27.08
C SER A 74 0.93 21.57 26.79
N HIS A 75 0.24 21.44 25.67
CA HIS A 75 -0.80 22.38 25.27
C HIS A 75 -1.83 21.66 24.39
N PRO A 76 -3.14 21.84 24.61
CA PRO A 76 -4.19 21.10 23.89
C PRO A 76 -4.21 21.41 22.39
N LEU A 77 -4.04 22.69 22.01
CA LEU A 77 -4.00 23.13 20.62
C LEU A 77 -2.58 23.09 19.99
N TRP A 78 -1.61 23.75 20.62
CA TRP A 78 -0.24 23.85 20.14
C TRP A 78 0.57 22.59 20.46
N THR A 79 0.31 21.49 19.76
CA THR A 79 1.08 20.26 19.91
C THR A 79 2.54 20.46 19.48
N ARG A 80 3.42 19.51 19.82
CA ARG A 80 4.81 19.49 19.34
C ARG A 80 4.88 19.61 17.82
N GLU A 81 4.08 18.81 17.14
CA GLU A 81 4.05 18.71 15.69
C GLU A 81 3.66 20.04 15.03
N VAL A 82 2.57 20.66 15.50
CA VAL A 82 2.10 21.96 14.99
C VAL A 82 3.19 23.04 15.16
N ARG A 83 3.80 23.12 16.34
CA ARG A 83 4.87 24.09 16.62
C ARG A 83 6.09 23.86 15.73
N GLU A 84 6.54 22.62 15.60
CA GLU A 84 7.69 22.28 14.77
C GLU A 84 7.43 22.55 13.28
N ASP A 85 6.22 22.31 12.79
CA ASP A 85 5.85 22.60 11.40
C ASP A 85 5.88 24.12 11.13
N ILE A 86 5.27 24.93 12.01
CA ILE A 86 5.31 26.40 11.92
C ILE A 86 6.76 26.89 11.91
N ILE A 87 7.60 26.38 12.82
CA ILE A 87 9.02 26.75 12.89
C ILE A 87 9.76 26.37 11.60
N LYS A 88 9.54 25.17 11.06
CA LYS A 88 10.18 24.71 9.82
C LYS A 88 9.74 25.55 8.62
N GLN A 89 8.46 25.91 8.54
CA GLN A 89 7.92 26.78 7.50
C GLN A 89 8.45 28.19 7.62
N ALA A 90 8.44 28.80 8.81
CA ALA A 90 8.99 30.13 9.06
C ALA A 90 10.48 30.24 8.67
N ARG A 91 11.25 29.16 8.84
CA ARG A 91 12.67 29.13 8.45
C ARG A 91 12.92 28.98 6.95
N SER A 92 12.01 28.34 6.23
CA SER A 92 12.27 27.92 4.84
C SER A 92 11.38 28.60 3.81
N GLY A 93 10.21 29.12 4.21
CA GLY A 93 9.17 29.57 3.29
C GLY A 93 8.59 28.46 2.41
N LYS A 94 8.86 27.18 2.72
CA LYS A 94 8.56 26.03 1.85
C LYS A 94 7.54 25.07 2.45
N ILE A 95 6.90 24.29 1.58
CA ILE A 95 6.03 23.18 1.95
C ILE A 95 6.87 22.07 2.60
N ILE A 96 6.38 21.52 3.71
CA ILE A 96 7.01 20.39 4.39
C ILE A 96 6.67 19.10 3.65
N LEU A 97 7.69 18.33 3.29
CA LEU A 97 7.54 17.00 2.72
C LEU A 97 7.62 15.91 3.79
N SER A 98 6.89 14.82 3.56
CA SER A 98 6.97 13.62 4.36
C SER A 98 6.70 12.37 3.54
N GLY A 99 7.19 11.23 4.01
CA GLY A 99 6.84 9.90 3.49
C GLY A 99 5.84 9.18 4.40
N MET A 100 5.51 7.94 4.02
CA MET A 100 4.52 7.07 4.69
C MET A 100 3.09 7.62 4.61
N GLY A 101 2.13 6.90 5.19
CA GLY A 101 0.73 7.32 5.24
C GLY A 101 0.47 8.34 6.34
N ASN A 102 -0.80 8.74 6.47
CA ASN A 102 -1.24 9.65 7.53
C ASN A 102 -0.78 9.15 8.91
N ALA A 103 -0.04 10.00 9.61
CA ALA A 103 0.60 9.66 10.88
C ALA A 103 -0.13 10.28 12.09
N ARG A 104 -1.30 10.90 11.88
CA ARG A 104 -2.10 11.46 12.96
C ARG A 104 -2.76 10.35 13.76
N ASP A 105 -2.95 10.66 15.04
CA ASP A 105 -3.70 9.84 15.97
C ASP A 105 -5.20 9.98 15.72
N LEU A 106 -5.66 9.33 14.66
CA LEU A 106 -7.07 9.21 14.30
C LEU A 106 -7.53 7.79 14.59
N PRO A 107 -8.77 7.57 15.09
CA PRO A 107 -9.31 6.24 15.32
C PRO A 107 -9.23 5.35 14.07
N VAL A 108 -8.85 4.09 14.23
CA VAL A 108 -8.91 3.09 13.17
C VAL A 108 -10.21 2.32 13.32
N ILE A 109 -11.05 2.30 12.28
CA ILE A 109 -12.41 1.75 12.39
C ILE A 109 -12.34 0.23 12.45
N TYR A 110 -11.37 -0.41 11.77
CA TYR A 110 -11.15 -1.85 11.91
C TYR A 110 -10.96 -2.29 13.37
N ASP A 111 -10.32 -1.48 14.22
CA ASP A 111 -10.08 -1.80 15.64
C ASP A 111 -11.38 -1.76 16.48
N ARG A 112 -12.47 -1.25 15.89
CA ARG A 112 -13.83 -1.19 16.46
C ARG A 112 -14.82 -2.10 15.75
N LEU A 113 -14.35 -2.92 14.82
CA LEU A 113 -15.13 -3.98 14.18
C LEU A 113 -14.63 -5.32 14.71
N LEU A 114 -15.54 -6.10 15.28
CA LEU A 114 -15.27 -7.46 15.74
C LEU A 114 -15.78 -8.46 14.70
N LEU A 115 -15.07 -9.57 14.53
CA LEU A 115 -15.52 -10.70 13.74
C LEU A 115 -16.37 -11.61 14.62
N ASP A 116 -17.51 -12.02 14.09
CA ASP A 116 -18.39 -13.00 14.73
C ASP A 116 -17.79 -14.42 14.62
N ALA A 117 -18.14 -15.28 15.56
CA ALA A 117 -17.70 -16.67 15.59
C ALA A 117 -18.90 -17.61 15.77
N CYS A 118 -18.87 -18.69 15.00
CA CYS A 118 -19.80 -19.80 15.07
C CYS A 118 -19.78 -20.49 16.44
N GLN A 119 -20.96 -20.94 16.90
CA GLN A 119 -21.17 -21.66 18.15
C GLN A 119 -22.22 -22.77 17.93
N VAL A 120 -23.22 -22.91 18.80
CA VAL A 120 -24.18 -24.04 18.77
C VAL A 120 -25.12 -23.99 17.55
N THR A 121 -25.43 -22.80 17.01
CA THR A 121 -26.41 -22.64 15.92
C THR A 121 -25.83 -22.84 14.52
N ASN A 122 -24.52 -22.66 14.35
CA ASN A 122 -23.78 -22.95 13.12
C ASN A 122 -22.38 -23.42 13.52
N PRO A 123 -21.93 -24.63 13.15
CA PRO A 123 -20.62 -25.14 13.57
C PRO A 123 -19.47 -24.37 12.91
N SER A 124 -18.37 -24.21 13.64
CA SER A 124 -17.10 -23.77 13.09
C SER A 124 -16.50 -24.83 12.16
N ILE A 125 -15.71 -24.39 11.19
CA ILE A 125 -14.94 -25.23 10.27
C ILE A 125 -13.49 -25.21 10.75
N ASP A 126 -12.83 -26.37 10.82
CA ASP A 126 -11.41 -26.50 11.21
C ASP A 126 -10.52 -26.44 9.97
N PRO A 127 -9.81 -25.34 9.69
CA PRO A 127 -8.97 -25.20 8.49
C PRO A 127 -7.82 -26.20 8.39
N LEU A 128 -7.43 -26.83 9.51
CA LEU A 128 -6.39 -27.86 9.53
C LEU A 128 -6.90 -29.21 9.03
N ARG A 129 -8.22 -29.42 9.04
CA ARG A 129 -8.86 -30.70 8.70
C ARG A 129 -9.81 -30.59 7.51
N GLU A 130 -10.32 -29.40 7.25
CA GLU A 130 -11.34 -29.13 6.24
C GLU A 130 -10.80 -28.18 5.16
N PRO A 131 -11.21 -28.36 3.90
CA PRO A 131 -10.71 -27.55 2.80
C PRO A 131 -11.21 -26.11 2.90
N MET A 132 -10.29 -25.15 2.74
CA MET A 132 -10.57 -23.72 2.69
C MET A 132 -10.27 -23.18 1.28
N GLU A 133 -11.25 -22.56 0.64
CA GLU A 133 -11.09 -21.91 -0.65
C GLU A 133 -10.81 -20.41 -0.46
N LEU A 134 -9.56 -20.02 -0.68
CA LEU A 134 -9.07 -18.64 -0.56
C LEU A 134 -8.80 -17.99 -1.92
N ARG A 135 -8.86 -18.78 -3.00
CA ARG A 135 -8.61 -18.30 -4.35
C ARG A 135 -9.71 -17.33 -4.75
N THR A 136 -9.29 -16.23 -5.36
CA THR A 136 -10.20 -15.23 -5.91
C THR A 136 -9.78 -14.85 -7.33
N TYR A 137 -10.74 -14.35 -8.10
CA TYR A 137 -10.55 -13.89 -9.46
C TYR A 137 -10.90 -12.42 -9.53
N ILE A 138 -9.92 -11.60 -9.91
CA ILE A 138 -10.07 -10.16 -10.02
C ILE A 138 -10.29 -9.79 -11.49
N GLY A 139 -11.46 -9.23 -11.74
CA GLY A 139 -11.87 -8.63 -12.99
C GLY A 139 -13.38 -8.70 -13.20
N LYS A 140 -13.82 -8.48 -14.44
CA LYS A 140 -15.24 -8.42 -14.79
C LYS A 140 -15.83 -9.84 -14.89
N LYS A 141 -16.91 -10.11 -14.15
CA LYS A 141 -17.69 -11.36 -14.28
C LYS A 141 -18.87 -11.14 -15.24
N PRO A 142 -19.23 -12.13 -16.08
CA PRO A 142 -20.38 -12.00 -16.97
C PRO A 142 -21.69 -11.98 -16.17
N SER A 143 -22.68 -11.24 -16.66
CA SER A 143 -24.01 -11.17 -16.04
C SER A 143 -24.78 -12.50 -16.14
N LYS A 144 -24.45 -13.34 -17.13
CA LYS A 144 -25.04 -14.65 -17.35
C LYS A 144 -24.03 -15.62 -17.94
N LEU A 145 -24.08 -16.88 -17.50
CA LEU A 145 -23.35 -17.99 -18.10
C LEU A 145 -24.31 -18.82 -18.96
N ASN A 146 -23.94 -19.04 -20.22
CA ASN A 146 -24.60 -19.94 -21.14
C ASN A 146 -23.73 -21.18 -21.33
N PHE A 147 -24.36 -22.33 -21.45
CA PHE A 147 -23.70 -23.61 -21.60
C PHE A 147 -24.31 -24.39 -22.76
N ARG A 148 -23.46 -25.08 -23.51
CA ARG A 148 -23.86 -25.98 -24.60
C ARG A 148 -23.60 -27.42 -24.16
N LYS A 149 -24.52 -28.34 -24.50
CA LYS A 149 -24.26 -29.78 -24.40
C LYS A 149 -23.59 -30.27 -25.68
N THR A 150 -22.48 -30.99 -25.53
CA THR A 150 -21.80 -31.67 -26.64
C THR A 150 -22.56 -32.93 -27.04
N GLU A 151 -22.24 -33.48 -28.21
CA GLU A 151 -22.81 -34.76 -28.67
C GLU A 151 -22.42 -35.95 -27.76
N SER A 152 -21.33 -35.84 -27.00
CA SER A 152 -20.91 -36.79 -25.97
C SER A 152 -21.69 -36.66 -24.64
N GLY A 153 -22.52 -35.62 -24.49
CA GLY A 153 -23.28 -35.33 -23.27
C GLY A 153 -22.56 -34.42 -22.27
N ASP A 154 -21.34 -33.98 -22.57
CA ASP A 154 -20.57 -33.04 -21.73
C ASP A 154 -21.15 -31.61 -21.82
N VAL A 155 -20.89 -30.80 -20.79
CA VAL A 155 -21.36 -29.41 -20.72
C VAL A 155 -20.17 -28.48 -20.94
N GLU A 156 -20.19 -27.73 -22.04
CA GLU A 156 -19.18 -26.72 -22.39
C GLU A 156 -19.69 -25.31 -22.08
N LEU A 157 -18.80 -24.46 -21.55
CA LEU A 157 -19.10 -23.04 -21.34
C LEU A 157 -19.08 -22.31 -22.68
N GLU A 158 -20.25 -21.81 -23.11
CA GLU A 158 -20.38 -21.00 -24.32
C GLU A 158 -19.99 -19.55 -24.07
N THR A 159 -20.24 -19.04 -22.85
CA THR A 159 -19.90 -17.66 -22.49
C THR A 159 -18.39 -17.45 -22.48
N LYS A 160 -17.89 -16.62 -23.39
CA LYS A 160 -16.50 -16.15 -23.38
C LYS A 160 -16.25 -15.26 -22.15
N LEU A 161 -15.37 -15.70 -21.27
CA LEU A 161 -14.98 -14.94 -20.08
C LEU A 161 -14.01 -13.81 -20.45
N ALA A 162 -14.16 -12.67 -19.77
CA ALA A 162 -13.17 -11.60 -19.83
C ALA A 162 -11.86 -12.03 -19.14
N PRO A 163 -10.70 -11.47 -19.52
CA PRO A 163 -9.45 -11.72 -18.82
C PRO A 163 -9.56 -11.32 -17.35
N ASN A 164 -9.21 -12.25 -16.45
CA ASN A 164 -9.20 -12.04 -15.01
C ASN A 164 -7.83 -12.44 -14.44
N LEU A 165 -7.42 -11.78 -13.36
CA LEU A 165 -6.28 -12.20 -12.57
C LEU A 165 -6.71 -13.26 -11.57
N LYS A 166 -6.00 -14.39 -11.54
CA LYS A 166 -6.24 -15.47 -10.57
C LYS A 166 -5.26 -15.33 -9.41
N LEU A 167 -5.78 -15.09 -8.21
CA LEU A 167 -4.97 -14.98 -7.01
C LEU A 167 -5.18 -16.22 -6.13
N ASN A 168 -4.11 -16.86 -5.67
CA ASN A 168 -4.21 -17.95 -4.69
C ASN A 168 -4.56 -17.47 -3.28
N THR A 169 -4.44 -16.16 -3.03
CA THR A 169 -4.77 -15.48 -1.77
C THR A 169 -5.34 -14.10 -2.12
N PRO A 170 -6.31 -13.56 -1.37
CA PRO A 170 -6.89 -12.24 -1.68
C PRO A 170 -5.96 -11.08 -1.30
N ILE A 171 -4.65 -11.31 -1.21
CA ILE A 171 -3.62 -10.34 -0.85
C ILE A 171 -2.74 -10.08 -2.07
N MET A 172 -2.66 -8.82 -2.49
CA MET A 172 -1.73 -8.32 -3.49
C MET A 172 -0.79 -7.28 -2.87
N ILE A 173 0.31 -6.98 -3.54
CA ILE A 173 1.22 -5.90 -3.14
C ILE A 173 0.92 -4.64 -3.95
N GLY A 174 0.60 -3.55 -3.25
CA GLY A 174 0.24 -2.30 -3.88
C GLY A 174 1.37 -1.64 -4.66
N HIS A 175 1.01 -0.75 -5.58
CA HIS A 175 1.92 -0.01 -6.45
C HIS A 175 2.95 0.84 -5.69
N MET A 176 4.24 0.54 -5.90
CA MET A 176 5.37 1.31 -5.36
C MET A 176 6.47 1.46 -6.43
N SER A 177 6.65 2.68 -6.91
CA SER A 177 7.50 2.95 -8.08
C SER A 177 8.99 2.67 -7.88
N PHE A 178 9.64 2.18 -8.93
CA PHE A 178 11.10 2.26 -9.07
C PHE A 178 11.52 3.75 -9.00
N GLY A 179 12.54 4.03 -8.20
CA GLY A 179 12.89 5.38 -7.77
C GLY A 179 12.36 5.69 -6.36
N ALA A 180 11.08 5.44 -6.07
CA ALA A 180 10.57 5.62 -4.71
C ALA A 180 11.15 4.54 -3.77
N ILE A 181 11.14 3.28 -4.22
CA ILE A 181 11.84 2.17 -3.60
C ILE A 181 12.97 1.68 -4.52
N SER A 182 13.92 0.95 -3.95
CA SER A 182 15.05 0.36 -4.67
C SER A 182 14.61 -0.81 -5.53
N LEU A 183 15.40 -1.13 -6.55
CA LEU A 183 15.19 -2.33 -7.36
C LEU A 183 15.22 -3.60 -6.50
N ASN A 184 16.11 -3.66 -5.49
CA ASN A 184 16.17 -4.81 -4.58
C ASN A 184 14.86 -5.04 -3.82
N ALA A 185 14.18 -3.96 -3.41
CA ALA A 185 12.87 -4.07 -2.78
C ALA A 185 11.81 -4.59 -3.77
N GLN A 186 11.81 -4.09 -5.02
CA GLN A 186 10.90 -4.60 -6.05
C GLN A 186 11.17 -6.06 -6.38
N LEU A 187 12.44 -6.47 -6.55
CA LEU A 187 12.83 -7.86 -6.80
C LEU A 187 12.42 -8.79 -5.65
N SER A 188 12.57 -8.34 -4.41
CA SER A 188 12.10 -9.09 -3.22
C SER A 188 10.61 -9.42 -3.34
N MET A 189 9.80 -8.39 -3.65
CA MET A 189 8.34 -8.55 -3.76
C MET A 189 7.95 -9.34 -5.01
N ALA A 190 8.64 -9.15 -6.13
CA ALA A 190 8.41 -9.85 -7.40
C ALA A 190 8.56 -11.36 -7.25
N LYS A 191 9.64 -11.80 -6.60
CA LYS A 191 9.90 -13.20 -6.29
C LYS A 191 8.82 -13.77 -5.38
N ALA A 192 8.46 -13.04 -4.32
CA ALA A 192 7.44 -13.49 -3.38
C ALA A 192 6.05 -13.67 -4.03
N VAL A 193 5.59 -12.71 -4.84
CA VAL A 193 4.27 -12.83 -5.48
C VAL A 193 4.22 -13.92 -6.55
N THR A 194 5.35 -14.17 -7.22
CA THR A 194 5.49 -15.26 -8.20
C THR A 194 5.41 -16.62 -7.50
N GLU A 195 6.14 -16.79 -6.39
CA GLU A 195 6.10 -18.01 -5.57
C GLU A 195 4.68 -18.29 -5.03
N LEU A 196 3.96 -17.24 -4.64
CA LEU A 196 2.65 -17.37 -4.02
C LEU A 196 1.49 -17.42 -5.01
N GLY A 197 1.71 -17.10 -6.28
CA GLY A 197 0.64 -16.97 -7.28
C GLY A 197 -0.33 -15.83 -6.94
N THR A 198 0.23 -14.65 -6.66
CA THR A 198 -0.50 -13.38 -6.54
C THR A 198 0.22 -12.29 -7.34
N TYR A 199 -0.14 -11.02 -7.18
CA TYR A 199 0.36 -9.92 -8.02
C TYR A 199 0.93 -8.77 -7.21
N MET A 200 1.81 -7.99 -7.84
CA MET A 200 2.27 -6.70 -7.33
C MET A 200 2.18 -5.59 -8.37
N GLY A 201 2.03 -4.35 -7.91
CA GLY A 201 2.03 -3.17 -8.78
C GLY A 201 3.41 -2.57 -9.03
N THR A 202 3.72 -2.16 -10.27
CA THR A 202 5.00 -1.52 -10.63
C THR A 202 5.18 -0.11 -10.08
N GLY A 203 4.06 0.59 -9.87
CA GLY A 203 4.01 2.03 -9.58
C GLY A 203 4.24 2.93 -10.80
N GLU A 204 4.27 4.23 -10.54
CA GLU A 204 4.33 5.30 -11.57
C GLU A 204 5.72 5.48 -12.22
N GLY A 205 6.65 4.54 -12.02
CA GLY A 205 8.06 4.72 -12.35
C GLY A 205 8.54 4.01 -13.61
N GLY A 206 7.63 3.39 -14.37
CA GLY A 206 7.96 2.42 -15.41
C GLY A 206 8.32 1.04 -14.84
N LEU A 207 8.83 0.16 -15.71
CA LEU A 207 9.21 -1.22 -15.37
C LEU A 207 10.69 -1.46 -15.67
N HIS A 208 11.48 -1.72 -14.62
CA HIS A 208 12.89 -2.06 -14.77
C HIS A 208 13.05 -3.42 -15.48
N ARG A 209 14.10 -3.58 -16.30
CA ARG A 209 14.32 -4.79 -17.12
C ARG A 209 14.49 -6.06 -16.29
N ASP A 210 15.13 -5.95 -15.15
CA ASP A 210 15.34 -7.07 -14.21
C ASP A 210 14.03 -7.62 -13.63
N LEU A 211 12.91 -6.90 -13.78
CA LEU A 211 11.58 -7.37 -13.37
C LEU A 211 10.84 -8.12 -14.49
N TYR A 212 11.36 -8.12 -15.74
CA TYR A 212 10.71 -8.80 -16.87
C TYR A 212 10.50 -10.31 -16.64
N PRO A 213 11.40 -11.05 -15.97
CA PRO A 213 11.15 -12.46 -15.65
C PRO A 213 9.91 -12.70 -14.76
N TYR A 214 9.39 -11.67 -14.10
CA TYR A 214 8.24 -11.75 -13.18
C TYR A 214 7.00 -11.04 -13.74
N GLN A 215 7.01 -10.63 -15.01
CA GLN A 215 6.01 -9.76 -15.62
C GLN A 215 4.57 -10.31 -15.55
N ASP A 216 4.41 -11.63 -15.57
CA ASP A 216 3.11 -12.32 -15.43
C ASP A 216 2.47 -12.15 -14.04
N HIS A 217 3.23 -11.61 -13.08
CA HIS A 217 2.77 -11.25 -11.74
C HIS A 217 2.80 -9.73 -11.48
N MET A 218 2.95 -8.92 -12.53
CA MET A 218 3.06 -7.45 -12.43
C MET A 218 1.81 -6.75 -12.96
N ILE A 219 1.30 -5.80 -12.20
CA ILE A 219 0.27 -4.85 -12.65
C ILE A 219 0.98 -3.55 -13.00
N VAL A 220 0.97 -3.19 -14.28
CA VAL A 220 1.64 -1.98 -14.78
C VAL A 220 0.76 -0.77 -14.58
N GLN A 221 1.32 0.35 -14.12
CA GLN A 221 0.55 1.56 -13.82
C GLN A 221 0.62 2.59 -14.96
N VAL A 222 -0.52 3.21 -15.28
CA VAL A 222 -0.64 4.39 -16.14
C VAL A 222 -1.09 5.56 -15.25
N ALA A 223 -0.16 6.45 -14.92
CA ALA A 223 -0.41 7.64 -14.11
C ALA A 223 -0.23 8.92 -14.93
N SER A 224 -0.62 10.07 -14.39
CA SER A 224 -0.65 11.36 -15.08
C SER A 224 0.66 11.75 -15.79
N GLY A 225 1.81 11.40 -15.22
CA GLY A 225 3.12 11.69 -15.82
C GLY A 225 3.54 10.79 -16.99
N ARG A 226 2.84 9.68 -17.24
CA ARG A 226 3.14 8.68 -18.30
C ARG A 226 4.60 8.21 -18.35
N PHE A 227 5.33 8.26 -17.24
CA PHE A 227 6.73 7.84 -17.17
C PHE A 227 6.89 6.37 -17.57
N GLY A 228 7.73 6.10 -18.56
CA GLY A 228 8.02 4.74 -19.01
C GLY A 228 6.87 4.03 -19.73
N VAL A 229 5.77 4.72 -20.06
CA VAL A 229 4.59 4.09 -20.69
C VAL A 229 4.78 4.03 -22.21
N ASN A 230 4.85 2.82 -22.74
CA ASN A 230 4.84 2.49 -24.18
C ASN A 230 4.15 1.13 -24.38
N ILE A 231 3.97 0.70 -25.63
CA ILE A 231 3.26 -0.55 -25.94
C ILE A 231 3.94 -1.78 -25.30
N ASP A 232 5.27 -1.86 -25.37
CA ASP A 232 6.02 -2.97 -24.76
C ASP A 232 5.81 -3.03 -23.25
N TYR A 233 5.73 -1.88 -22.58
CA TYR A 233 5.43 -1.80 -21.15
C TYR A 233 4.02 -2.31 -20.83
N LEU A 234 3.02 -1.93 -21.63
CA LEU A 234 1.63 -2.37 -21.43
C LEU A 234 1.47 -3.89 -21.64
N GLU A 235 2.12 -4.44 -22.65
CA GLU A 235 2.05 -5.88 -22.98
C GLU A 235 2.75 -6.77 -21.94
N ARG A 236 3.76 -6.25 -21.25
CA ARG A 236 4.48 -6.99 -20.20
C ARG A 236 3.62 -7.24 -18.95
N GLY A 237 2.76 -6.29 -18.57
CA GLY A 237 1.93 -6.44 -17.38
C GLY A 237 0.89 -7.56 -17.52
N ALA A 238 0.58 -8.24 -16.41
CA ALA A 238 -0.59 -9.12 -16.31
C ALA A 238 -1.90 -8.33 -16.37
N ALA A 239 -1.88 -7.09 -15.89
CA ALA A 239 -2.98 -6.12 -15.93
C ALA A 239 -2.44 -4.70 -15.99
N ILE A 240 -3.31 -3.74 -16.31
CA ILE A 240 -3.00 -2.31 -16.34
C ILE A 240 -3.82 -1.59 -15.28
N GLU A 241 -3.21 -0.72 -14.47
CA GLU A 241 -3.93 0.12 -13.50
C GLU A 241 -3.81 1.60 -13.88
N ILE A 242 -4.95 2.26 -14.18
CA ILE A 242 -5.03 3.71 -14.32
C ILE A 242 -5.07 4.32 -12.93
N LYS A 243 -4.08 5.15 -12.59
CA LYS A 243 -3.98 5.79 -11.28
C LYS A 243 -4.54 7.22 -11.30
N ILE A 244 -5.81 7.37 -10.94
CA ILE A 244 -6.46 8.68 -10.76
C ILE A 244 -6.02 9.34 -9.45
N GLY A 245 -5.88 8.56 -8.38
CA GLY A 245 -5.55 9.09 -7.06
C GLY A 245 -4.83 8.11 -6.15
N GLN A 246 -4.25 8.64 -5.08
CA GLN A 246 -3.59 7.89 -4.01
C GLN A 246 -3.98 8.48 -2.66
N GLY A 247 -4.22 7.62 -1.69
CA GLY A 247 -4.73 8.03 -0.37
C GLY A 247 -3.81 8.99 0.38
N ALA A 248 -2.49 8.89 0.20
CA ALA A 248 -1.52 9.78 0.84
C ALA A 248 -1.54 11.23 0.34
N LYS A 249 -2.09 11.48 -0.85
CA LYS A 249 -2.11 12.80 -1.49
C LYS A 249 -3.17 12.90 -2.59
N PRO A 250 -4.46 12.82 -2.23
CA PRO A 250 -5.53 12.95 -3.21
C PRO A 250 -5.47 14.33 -3.90
N GLY A 251 -5.78 14.35 -5.21
CA GLY A 251 -5.84 15.59 -6.00
C GLY A 251 -4.50 16.15 -6.48
N ILE A 252 -3.37 15.49 -6.21
CA ILE A 252 -2.05 15.88 -6.74
C ILE A 252 -1.26 14.67 -7.27
N GLY A 253 -0.27 14.94 -8.12
CA GLY A 253 0.52 13.92 -8.79
C GLY A 253 1.62 13.25 -7.96
N GLY A 254 2.26 12.26 -8.59
CA GLY A 254 3.51 11.66 -8.14
C GLY A 254 4.60 12.71 -7.90
N HIS A 255 5.50 12.43 -6.94
CA HIS A 255 6.68 13.25 -6.68
C HIS A 255 7.83 12.31 -6.36
N LEU A 256 8.88 12.38 -7.18
CA LEU A 256 10.17 11.76 -6.91
C LEU A 256 11.24 12.86 -6.90
N PRO A 257 11.91 13.11 -5.76
CA PRO A 257 13.01 14.06 -5.70
C PRO A 257 14.16 13.68 -6.64
N GLY A 258 14.78 14.65 -7.29
CA GLY A 258 15.82 14.49 -8.29
C GLY A 258 17.07 13.82 -7.74
N GLU A 259 17.35 13.95 -6.44
CA GLU A 259 18.40 13.19 -5.76
C GLU A 259 18.21 11.66 -5.84
N LYS A 260 17.00 11.19 -6.15
CA LYS A 260 16.66 9.77 -6.37
C LYS A 260 16.58 9.41 -7.86
N VAL A 261 16.81 10.35 -8.78
CA VAL A 261 16.80 10.11 -10.22
C VAL A 261 18.24 9.89 -10.67
N ASN A 262 18.74 8.68 -10.42
CA ASN A 262 20.01 8.20 -10.97
C ASN A 262 19.82 7.79 -12.45
N GLU A 263 20.88 7.28 -13.08
CA GLU A 263 20.86 6.90 -14.50
C GLU A 263 19.83 5.81 -14.82
N GLU A 264 19.69 4.79 -13.97
CA GLU A 264 18.72 3.70 -14.19
C GLU A 264 17.27 4.19 -14.07
N VAL A 265 16.97 5.01 -13.06
CA VAL A 265 15.65 5.63 -12.89
C VAL A 265 15.35 6.57 -14.05
N SER A 266 16.34 7.36 -14.49
CA SER A 266 16.25 8.25 -15.65
C SER A 266 15.89 7.48 -16.92
N ARG A 267 16.60 6.38 -17.22
CA ARG A 267 16.33 5.52 -18.38
C ARG A 267 14.94 4.89 -18.32
N THR A 268 14.53 4.41 -17.14
CA THR A 268 13.22 3.75 -16.96
C THR A 268 12.07 4.74 -17.14
N ARG A 269 12.24 5.99 -16.66
CA ARG A 269 11.19 7.03 -16.72
C ARG A 269 11.23 7.90 -17.97
N MET A 270 12.34 7.88 -18.71
CA MET A 270 12.62 8.77 -19.84
C MET A 270 12.67 10.26 -19.43
N ILE A 271 13.38 10.56 -18.32
CA ILE A 271 13.57 11.93 -17.80
C ILE A 271 15.06 12.22 -17.54
N PRO A 272 15.52 13.49 -17.49
CA PRO A 272 16.90 13.82 -17.18
C PRO A 272 17.36 13.35 -15.79
N VAL A 273 18.60 12.90 -15.67
CA VAL A 273 19.25 12.57 -14.38
C VAL A 273 19.23 13.79 -13.46
N GLY A 274 18.93 13.59 -12.18
CA GLY A 274 18.89 14.66 -11.18
C GLY A 274 17.67 15.57 -11.24
N SER A 275 16.77 15.41 -12.21
CA SER A 275 15.53 16.21 -12.30
C SER A 275 14.45 15.69 -11.34
N ASP A 276 13.72 16.59 -10.69
CA ASP A 276 12.53 16.22 -9.92
C ASP A 276 11.46 15.66 -10.88
N ALA A 277 10.98 14.45 -10.61
CA ALA A 277 9.84 13.89 -11.34
C ALA A 277 8.54 14.29 -10.64
N ILE A 278 7.99 15.44 -11.03
CA ILE A 278 6.71 15.97 -10.56
C ILE A 278 5.66 15.66 -11.62
N SER A 279 4.72 14.77 -11.30
CA SER A 279 3.63 14.48 -12.23
C SER A 279 2.55 15.55 -12.15
N PRO A 280 1.86 15.86 -13.27
CA PRO A 280 0.67 16.69 -13.25
C PRO A 280 -0.36 16.15 -12.25
N ALA A 281 -1.16 17.04 -11.66
CA ALA A 281 -2.26 16.64 -10.79
C ALA A 281 -3.33 15.84 -11.54
N PRO A 282 -3.89 16.33 -12.67
CA PRO A 282 -4.80 15.54 -13.49
C PRO A 282 -4.05 14.68 -14.50
N HIS A 283 -4.73 13.65 -15.00
CA HIS A 283 -4.45 13.10 -16.31
C HIS A 283 -4.89 14.12 -17.37
N HIS A 284 -4.02 14.54 -18.28
CA HIS A 284 -4.37 15.55 -19.30
C HIS A 284 -5.34 15.03 -20.38
N ASP A 285 -5.63 13.74 -20.35
CA ASP A 285 -6.60 13.03 -21.18
C ASP A 285 -7.81 12.52 -20.36
N ILE A 286 -8.02 13.05 -19.14
CA ILE A 286 -9.19 12.73 -18.30
C ILE A 286 -9.70 14.00 -17.61
N TYR A 287 -10.76 14.60 -18.13
CA TYR A 287 -11.48 15.71 -17.50
C TYR A 287 -12.94 15.38 -17.16
N SER A 288 -13.45 14.24 -17.63
CA SER A 288 -14.76 13.71 -17.28
C SER A 288 -14.75 12.19 -17.13
N ILE A 289 -15.89 11.60 -16.74
CA ILE A 289 -16.04 10.15 -16.67
C ILE A 289 -15.98 9.51 -18.08
N GLU A 290 -16.47 10.22 -19.10
CA GLU A 290 -16.42 9.80 -20.50
C GLU A 290 -14.98 9.72 -21.03
N ASP A 291 -14.12 10.64 -20.62
CA ASP A 291 -12.69 10.59 -20.95
C ASP A 291 -11.99 9.40 -20.29
N LEU A 292 -12.33 9.10 -19.03
CA LEU A 292 -11.82 7.89 -18.36
C LEU A 292 -12.26 6.63 -19.11
N VAL A 293 -13.53 6.56 -19.54
CA VAL A 293 -14.05 5.45 -20.35
C VAL A 293 -13.25 5.31 -21.66
N GLN A 294 -12.94 6.42 -22.32
CA GLN A 294 -12.10 6.41 -23.52
C GLN A 294 -10.71 5.85 -23.24
N LEU A 295 -10.02 6.32 -22.19
CA LEU A 295 -8.68 5.80 -21.86
C LEU A 295 -8.70 4.30 -21.53
N ILE A 296 -9.69 3.84 -20.76
CA ILE A 296 -9.85 2.41 -20.45
C ILE A 296 -9.99 1.61 -21.75
N ARG A 297 -10.84 2.08 -22.67
CA ARG A 297 -11.03 1.43 -23.97
C ARG A 297 -9.76 1.45 -24.81
N SER A 298 -9.05 2.58 -24.89
CA SER A 298 -7.79 2.70 -25.62
C SER A 298 -6.73 1.73 -25.09
N LEU A 299 -6.61 1.56 -23.77
CA LEU A 299 -5.66 0.61 -23.17
C LEU A 299 -6.05 -0.85 -23.46
N LYS A 300 -7.34 -1.16 -23.46
CA LYS A 300 -7.83 -2.49 -23.87
C LYS A 300 -7.57 -2.73 -25.35
N GLU A 301 -7.88 -1.79 -26.23
CA GLU A 301 -7.62 -1.90 -27.67
C GLU A 301 -6.12 -2.02 -27.96
N ALA A 302 -5.27 -1.22 -27.30
CA ALA A 302 -3.82 -1.29 -27.44
C ALA A 302 -3.24 -2.65 -27.05
N THR A 303 -3.89 -3.36 -26.12
CA THR A 303 -3.49 -4.71 -25.69
C THR A 303 -4.37 -5.81 -26.28
N GLU A 304 -5.09 -5.51 -27.37
CA GLU A 304 -5.99 -6.45 -28.08
C GLU A 304 -6.99 -7.16 -27.14
N TRP A 305 -7.43 -6.47 -26.09
CA TRP A 305 -8.35 -6.96 -25.07
C TRP A 305 -7.83 -8.17 -24.28
N LYS A 306 -6.51 -8.41 -24.28
CA LYS A 306 -5.86 -9.51 -23.55
C LYS A 306 -5.66 -9.19 -22.07
N LYS A 307 -5.56 -7.91 -21.72
CA LYS A 307 -5.22 -7.46 -20.36
C LYS A 307 -6.41 -6.80 -19.67
N PRO A 308 -6.70 -7.13 -18.40
CA PRO A 308 -7.67 -6.37 -17.63
C PRO A 308 -7.13 -4.97 -17.28
N VAL A 309 -8.04 -4.02 -17.14
CA VAL A 309 -7.78 -2.62 -16.81
C VAL A 309 -8.49 -2.26 -15.51
N PHE A 310 -7.70 -1.84 -14.52
CA PHE A 310 -8.14 -1.40 -13.21
C PHE A 310 -8.10 0.12 -13.13
N VAL A 311 -8.95 0.70 -12.27
CA VAL A 311 -8.92 2.14 -11.99
C VAL A 311 -8.73 2.37 -10.51
N LYS A 312 -7.61 3.00 -10.15
CA LYS A 312 -7.29 3.35 -8.78
C LYS A 312 -7.69 4.79 -8.45
N ILE A 313 -8.56 4.94 -7.46
CA ILE A 313 -9.04 6.20 -6.93
C ILE A 313 -8.63 6.36 -5.46
N ALA A 314 -8.32 7.60 -5.06
CA ALA A 314 -8.22 7.91 -3.64
C ALA A 314 -9.62 7.91 -3.03
N ALA A 315 -9.76 7.39 -1.81
CA ALA A 315 -10.99 7.52 -1.06
C ALA A 315 -11.18 9.00 -0.65
N VAL A 316 -12.08 9.68 -1.35
CA VAL A 316 -12.49 11.06 -1.09
C VAL A 316 -14.02 11.15 -1.07
N HIS A 317 -14.56 12.35 -0.87
CA HIS A 317 -16.00 12.57 -1.00
C HIS A 317 -16.50 12.10 -2.38
N ASN A 318 -17.69 11.50 -2.43
CA ASN A 318 -18.30 10.91 -3.63
C ASN A 318 -17.55 9.69 -4.21
N VAL A 319 -16.71 9.00 -3.45
CA VAL A 319 -16.06 7.74 -3.90
C VAL A 319 -17.05 6.71 -4.44
N ALA A 320 -18.24 6.57 -3.83
CA ALA A 320 -19.26 5.63 -4.24
C ALA A 320 -19.89 5.96 -5.62
N PRO A 321 -20.39 7.18 -5.88
CA PRO A 321 -20.80 7.59 -7.22
C PRO A 321 -19.69 7.46 -8.29
N ILE A 322 -18.45 7.81 -7.95
CA ILE A 322 -17.31 7.71 -8.88
C ILE A 322 -17.06 6.24 -9.25
N ALA A 323 -17.03 5.33 -8.26
CA ALA A 323 -16.88 3.91 -8.48
C ALA A 323 -18.03 3.32 -9.32
N ALA A 324 -19.26 3.80 -9.12
CA ALA A 324 -20.39 3.42 -9.97
C ALA A 324 -20.24 3.88 -11.43
N GLY A 325 -19.68 5.07 -11.66
CA GLY A 325 -19.31 5.53 -13.00
C GLY A 325 -18.25 4.64 -13.64
N ILE A 326 -17.21 4.27 -12.88
CA ILE A 326 -16.16 3.33 -13.34
C ILE A 326 -16.77 1.96 -13.68
N ALA A 327 -17.66 1.44 -12.85
CA ALA A 327 -18.29 0.13 -13.06
C ALA A 327 -19.14 0.04 -14.35
N ARG A 328 -19.62 1.18 -14.86
CA ARG A 328 -20.36 1.28 -16.13
C ARG A 328 -19.45 1.35 -17.35
N SER A 329 -18.15 1.49 -17.16
CA SER A 329 -17.15 1.39 -18.21
C SER A 329 -16.76 -0.06 -18.49
N SER A 330 -15.76 -0.27 -19.35
CA SER A 330 -15.14 -1.59 -19.55
C SER A 330 -14.08 -1.94 -18.50
N ALA A 331 -13.91 -1.14 -17.44
CA ALA A 331 -12.98 -1.45 -16.33
C ALA A 331 -13.34 -2.78 -15.64
N ASP A 332 -12.31 -3.51 -15.23
CA ASP A 332 -12.46 -4.84 -14.63
C ASP A 332 -12.36 -4.77 -13.09
N ALA A 333 -11.71 -3.75 -12.55
CA ALA A 333 -11.66 -3.50 -11.11
C ALA A 333 -11.57 -2.01 -10.76
N VAL A 334 -12.05 -1.66 -9.58
CA VAL A 334 -11.82 -0.37 -8.92
C VAL A 334 -10.96 -0.58 -7.68
N VAL A 335 -9.85 0.13 -7.59
CA VAL A 335 -8.97 0.13 -6.41
C VAL A 335 -9.25 1.38 -5.59
N ILE A 336 -9.68 1.20 -4.34
CA ILE A 336 -10.00 2.29 -3.43
C ILE A 336 -8.84 2.45 -2.45
N ASP A 337 -8.23 3.63 -2.40
CA ASP A 337 -7.07 3.89 -1.55
C ASP A 337 -7.41 4.89 -0.42
N GLY A 338 -7.56 4.38 0.80
CA GLY A 338 -7.87 5.17 1.99
C GLY A 338 -6.76 6.15 2.38
N PHE A 339 -7.10 7.20 3.12
CA PHE A 339 -6.17 8.30 3.46
C PHE A 339 -4.90 7.87 4.22
N ARG A 340 -4.89 6.65 4.79
CA ARG A 340 -3.71 6.04 5.43
C ARG A 340 -2.76 5.35 4.44
N GLY A 341 -3.04 5.39 3.14
CA GLY A 341 -2.14 4.91 2.08
C GLY A 341 -0.76 5.55 2.18
N GLY A 342 0.29 4.77 1.89
CA GLY A 342 1.69 5.21 2.01
C GLY A 342 2.15 6.06 0.82
N THR A 343 3.26 6.79 0.99
CA THR A 343 3.95 7.50 -0.10
C THR A 343 5.46 7.57 0.13
N GLY A 344 6.25 7.66 -0.94
CA GLY A 344 7.67 7.98 -0.84
C GLY A 344 7.92 9.46 -0.55
N ALA A 345 7.08 10.34 -1.12
CA ALA A 345 7.13 11.79 -0.94
C ALA A 345 5.75 12.42 -1.19
N ALA A 346 5.25 13.16 -0.21
CA ALA A 346 4.06 13.99 -0.32
C ALA A 346 4.20 15.26 0.52
N PRO A 347 3.55 16.37 0.13
CA PRO A 347 3.25 17.46 1.05
C PRO A 347 2.56 16.93 2.30
N LYS A 348 3.12 17.22 3.47
CA LYS A 348 2.61 16.76 4.76
C LYS A 348 1.15 17.18 4.99
N VAL A 349 0.80 18.39 4.56
CA VAL A 349 -0.56 18.93 4.68
C VAL A 349 -1.61 18.09 3.94
N PHE A 350 -1.29 17.55 2.76
CA PHE A 350 -2.21 16.67 2.02
C PHE A 350 -2.36 15.32 2.73
N ARG A 351 -1.23 14.71 3.06
CA ARG A 351 -1.18 13.40 3.74
C ARG A 351 -1.97 13.39 5.04
N ASP A 352 -1.89 14.47 5.81
CA ASP A 352 -2.46 14.50 7.15
C ASP A 352 -3.91 15.00 7.21
N ASN A 353 -4.46 15.57 6.12
CA ASN A 353 -5.77 16.25 6.14
C ASN A 353 -6.73 15.89 5.00
N VAL A 354 -6.33 15.12 3.98
CA VAL A 354 -7.15 14.89 2.79
C VAL A 354 -7.47 13.41 2.60
N GLY A 355 -8.75 13.09 2.41
CA GLY A 355 -9.26 11.75 2.16
C GLY A 355 -10.14 11.20 3.29
N ILE A 356 -10.72 10.01 3.08
CA ILE A 356 -11.59 9.32 4.03
C ILE A 356 -11.09 7.90 4.32
N PRO A 357 -11.44 7.30 5.48
CA PRO A 357 -11.00 5.95 5.86
C PRO A 357 -11.42 4.89 4.84
N ILE A 358 -10.57 3.87 4.68
CA ILE A 358 -10.80 2.79 3.72
C ILE A 358 -12.04 1.96 4.11
N GLU A 359 -12.27 1.78 5.40
CA GLU A 359 -13.37 1.00 5.97
C GLU A 359 -14.73 1.51 5.47
N VAL A 360 -14.95 2.83 5.60
CA VAL A 360 -16.17 3.51 5.14
C VAL A 360 -16.27 3.48 3.61
N ALA A 361 -15.15 3.67 2.92
CA ALA A 361 -15.13 3.74 1.47
C ALA A 361 -15.49 2.41 0.81
N ILE A 362 -14.97 1.27 1.32
CA ILE A 362 -15.36 -0.07 0.86
C ILE A 362 -16.86 -0.26 1.04
N ALA A 363 -17.37 -0.03 2.24
CA ALA A 363 -18.77 -0.29 2.56
C ALA A 363 -19.72 0.53 1.67
N SER A 364 -19.41 1.82 1.50
CA SER A 364 -20.21 2.74 0.68
C SER A 364 -20.18 2.37 -0.81
N VAL A 365 -19.01 1.97 -1.33
CA VAL A 365 -18.87 1.58 -2.74
C VAL A 365 -19.58 0.25 -3.00
N ASP A 366 -19.37 -0.76 -2.16
CA ASP A 366 -20.02 -2.07 -2.29
C ASP A 366 -21.54 -1.93 -2.26
N GLN A 367 -22.07 -1.19 -1.29
CA GLN A 367 -23.51 -0.91 -1.19
C GLN A 367 -24.03 -0.21 -2.45
N LYS A 368 -23.33 0.84 -2.91
CA LYS A 368 -23.78 1.60 -4.08
C LYS A 368 -23.82 0.76 -5.35
N LEU A 369 -22.82 -0.11 -5.54
CA LEU A 369 -22.78 -1.01 -6.69
C LEU A 369 -23.87 -2.10 -6.61
N ARG A 370 -24.22 -2.57 -5.40
CA ARG A 370 -25.35 -3.49 -5.19
C ARG A 370 -26.69 -2.83 -5.48
N GLU A 371 -26.93 -1.62 -4.97
CA GLU A 371 -28.14 -0.83 -5.25
C GLU A 371 -28.36 -0.60 -6.75
N GLN A 372 -27.27 -0.48 -7.52
CA GLN A 372 -27.33 -0.31 -8.96
C GLN A 372 -27.30 -1.62 -9.76
N GLY A 373 -27.20 -2.78 -9.10
CA GLY A 373 -27.17 -4.09 -9.74
C GLY A 373 -25.88 -4.41 -10.51
N VAL A 374 -24.81 -3.62 -10.36
CA VAL A 374 -23.55 -3.75 -11.11
C VAL A 374 -22.39 -4.33 -10.28
N ARG A 375 -22.63 -4.69 -9.01
CA ARG A 375 -21.57 -5.20 -8.10
C ARG A 375 -20.84 -6.42 -8.65
N ASN A 376 -21.52 -7.29 -9.40
CA ASN A 376 -20.91 -8.48 -9.99
C ASN A 376 -20.09 -8.18 -11.25
N GLU A 377 -20.22 -6.99 -11.84
CA GLU A 377 -19.54 -6.61 -13.08
C GLU A 377 -18.16 -5.95 -12.85
N ILE A 378 -17.77 -5.72 -11.60
CA ILE A 378 -16.49 -5.11 -11.26
C ILE A 378 -15.96 -5.66 -9.93
N SER A 379 -14.65 -5.86 -9.85
CA SER A 379 -13.98 -6.19 -8.59
C SER A 379 -13.62 -4.91 -7.80
N ILE A 380 -13.76 -4.94 -6.48
CA ILE A 380 -13.34 -3.90 -5.54
C ILE A 380 -12.04 -4.35 -4.87
N ILE A 381 -10.97 -3.57 -5.01
CA ILE A 381 -9.70 -3.83 -4.32
C ILE A 381 -9.50 -2.75 -3.25
N ALA A 382 -9.35 -3.15 -2.00
CA ALA A 382 -9.09 -2.22 -0.90
C ALA A 382 -7.59 -1.92 -0.76
N SER A 383 -7.23 -0.67 -0.54
CA SER A 383 -5.87 -0.21 -0.30
C SER A 383 -5.87 0.87 0.78
N GLY A 384 -4.74 1.00 1.47
CA GLY A 384 -4.48 2.13 2.36
C GLY A 384 -4.78 1.84 3.82
N GLY A 385 -3.75 1.37 4.54
CA GLY A 385 -3.82 1.17 5.99
C GLY A 385 -4.18 -0.24 6.46
N ILE A 386 -4.04 -1.27 5.61
CA ILE A 386 -4.18 -2.68 6.01
C ILE A 386 -2.93 -3.10 6.80
N ARG A 387 -3.09 -3.45 8.08
CA ARG A 387 -1.97 -3.72 9.01
C ARG A 387 -1.88 -5.17 9.47
N SER A 388 -2.93 -5.95 9.28
CA SER A 388 -3.05 -7.32 9.79
C SER A 388 -3.98 -8.17 8.93
N SER A 389 -3.97 -9.49 9.16
CA SER A 389 -4.96 -10.43 8.64
C SER A 389 -6.39 -10.11 9.09
N ALA A 390 -6.57 -9.55 10.29
CA ALA A 390 -7.88 -9.11 10.76
C ALA A 390 -8.40 -7.91 9.96
N ASP A 391 -7.55 -6.92 9.64
CA ASP A 391 -7.91 -5.80 8.74
C ASP A 391 -8.28 -6.34 7.35
N LEU A 392 -7.54 -7.35 6.85
CA LEU A 392 -7.82 -8.05 5.60
C LEU A 392 -9.21 -8.72 5.62
N ALA A 393 -9.48 -9.57 6.61
CA ALA A 393 -10.75 -10.28 6.73
C ALA A 393 -11.94 -9.32 6.82
N LYS A 394 -11.80 -8.26 7.63
CA LYS A 394 -12.82 -7.20 7.76
C LYS A 394 -13.02 -6.44 6.45
N SER A 395 -11.96 -6.17 5.69
CA SER A 395 -12.08 -5.53 4.36
C SER A 395 -12.91 -6.37 3.40
N ILE A 396 -12.69 -7.68 3.39
CA ILE A 396 -13.44 -8.61 2.54
C ILE A 396 -14.90 -8.69 3.00
N ALA A 397 -15.13 -8.81 4.30
CA ALA A 397 -16.48 -8.79 4.88
C ALA A 397 -17.25 -7.48 4.60
N LEU A 398 -16.57 -6.33 4.52
CA LEU A 398 -17.18 -5.05 4.13
C LEU A 398 -17.51 -4.95 2.64
N GLY A 399 -16.88 -5.78 1.80
CA GLY A 399 -17.20 -5.88 0.36
C GLY A 399 -16.01 -5.93 -0.59
N ALA A 400 -14.75 -5.93 -0.13
CA ALA A 400 -13.60 -6.04 -1.02
C ALA A 400 -13.42 -7.46 -1.59
N ASP A 401 -13.00 -7.57 -2.86
CA ASP A 401 -12.65 -8.84 -3.51
C ASP A 401 -11.18 -9.24 -3.24
N ALA A 402 -10.32 -8.25 -3.00
CA ALA A 402 -8.93 -8.42 -2.57
C ALA A 402 -8.41 -7.15 -1.86
N VAL A 403 -7.25 -7.24 -1.23
CA VAL A 403 -6.57 -6.09 -0.61
C VAL A 403 -5.16 -5.92 -1.14
N ASN A 404 -4.72 -4.66 -1.22
CA ASN A 404 -3.36 -4.27 -1.51
C ASN A 404 -2.62 -3.92 -0.21
N ILE A 405 -1.54 -4.65 0.07
CA ILE A 405 -0.61 -4.33 1.16
C ILE A 405 0.60 -3.57 0.59
N GLY A 406 1.02 -2.50 1.26
CA GLY A 406 2.20 -1.72 0.87
C GLY A 406 3.16 -1.61 2.04
N THR A 407 2.80 -0.79 3.02
CA THR A 407 3.63 -0.57 4.21
C THR A 407 3.94 -1.88 4.96
N ALA A 408 2.98 -2.81 5.08
CA ALA A 408 3.21 -4.11 5.73
C ALA A 408 4.32 -4.92 5.03
N ALA A 409 4.29 -4.99 3.69
CA ALA A 409 5.36 -5.62 2.90
C ALA A 409 6.70 -4.92 3.10
N LEU A 410 6.73 -3.58 3.12
CA LEU A 410 7.97 -2.84 3.41
C LEU A 410 8.48 -3.07 4.83
N VAL A 411 7.59 -3.24 5.82
CA VAL A 411 7.95 -3.57 7.21
C VAL A 411 8.57 -4.96 7.28
N ALA A 412 8.06 -5.95 6.54
CA ALA A 412 8.68 -7.27 6.42
C ALA A 412 10.11 -7.19 5.82
N LEU A 413 10.36 -6.24 4.91
CA LEU A 413 11.70 -5.94 4.39
C LEU A 413 12.60 -5.14 5.35
N GLY A 414 12.09 -4.75 6.53
CA GLY A 414 12.84 -4.05 7.59
C GLY A 414 12.52 -2.57 7.75
N CYS A 415 11.51 -2.03 7.04
CA CYS A 415 11.08 -0.64 7.22
C CYS A 415 10.66 -0.37 8.67
N ARG A 416 11.08 0.77 9.22
CA ARG A 416 10.72 1.24 10.57
C ARG A 416 9.76 2.42 10.57
N VAL A 417 9.07 2.65 9.45
CA VAL A 417 8.03 3.68 9.27
C VAL A 417 8.48 5.10 9.68
N CYS A 418 9.77 5.41 9.49
CA CYS A 418 10.36 6.66 9.98
C CYS A 418 9.95 7.93 9.21
N GLY A 419 9.22 7.82 8.09
CA GLY A 419 8.70 8.97 7.33
C GLY A 419 9.72 9.77 6.52
N ASN A 420 10.97 9.30 6.38
CA ASN A 420 12.07 10.03 5.73
C ASN A 420 12.46 9.47 4.33
N CYS A 421 11.53 8.76 3.67
CA CYS A 421 11.76 8.05 2.40
C CYS A 421 12.17 8.95 1.22
N TYR A 422 11.76 10.22 1.27
CA TYR A 422 12.03 11.20 0.24
C TYR A 422 13.51 11.61 0.18
N ARG A 423 14.27 11.47 1.28
CA ARG A 423 15.64 11.98 1.44
C ARG A 423 16.75 11.18 0.75
N ASN A 424 16.40 10.09 0.06
CA ASN A 424 17.36 9.13 -0.50
C ASN A 424 18.34 8.44 0.51
N LEU A 425 18.13 8.60 1.82
CA LEU A 425 19.04 8.11 2.87
C LEU A 425 18.54 6.87 3.62
N CYS A 426 17.63 6.07 3.04
CA CYS A 426 17.07 4.92 3.75
C CYS A 426 18.18 3.91 4.15
N PRO A 427 18.49 3.74 5.45
CA PRO A 427 19.62 2.91 5.88
C PRO A 427 19.34 1.41 5.76
N TRP A 428 18.09 1.05 5.47
CA TRP A 428 17.62 -0.32 5.23
C TRP A 428 17.68 -0.73 3.76
N GLY A 429 18.10 0.15 2.86
CA GLY A 429 18.19 -0.17 1.42
C GLY A 429 16.84 -0.22 0.68
N ILE A 430 15.75 0.18 1.35
CA ILE A 430 14.40 0.11 0.80
C ILE A 430 14.06 1.35 -0.04
N ALA A 431 14.09 2.54 0.55
CA ALA A 431 13.65 3.79 -0.09
C ALA A 431 14.84 4.69 -0.47
N THR A 432 15.76 4.17 -1.27
CA THR A 432 17.00 4.83 -1.69
C THR A 432 17.47 4.30 -3.04
N GLN A 433 18.23 5.12 -3.77
CA GLN A 433 18.93 4.77 -5.01
C GLN A 433 20.45 4.90 -4.86
N ARG A 434 20.96 5.05 -3.62
CA ARG A 434 22.40 5.07 -3.32
C ARG A 434 22.94 3.63 -3.30
N PRO A 435 23.89 3.24 -4.17
CA PRO A 435 24.33 1.85 -4.32
C PRO A 435 24.75 1.15 -3.02
N GLU A 436 25.49 1.87 -2.16
CA GLU A 436 25.97 1.41 -0.86
C GLU A 436 24.86 1.24 0.19
N LEU A 437 23.70 1.87 -0.02
CA LEU A 437 22.52 1.65 0.81
C LEU A 437 21.62 0.57 0.21
N VAL A 438 21.44 0.56 -1.11
CA VAL A 438 20.63 -0.46 -1.83
C VAL A 438 21.18 -1.87 -1.58
N SER A 439 22.50 -2.05 -1.63
CA SER A 439 23.18 -3.31 -1.34
C SER A 439 22.93 -3.88 0.07
N ARG A 440 22.36 -3.10 0.98
CA ARG A 440 22.00 -3.56 2.34
C ARG A 440 20.73 -4.40 2.37
N LEU A 441 19.95 -4.42 1.29
CA LEU A 441 18.77 -5.26 1.14
C LEU A 441 19.08 -6.37 0.14
N ASP A 442 19.16 -7.60 0.64
CA ASP A 442 19.29 -8.80 -0.17
C ASP A 442 17.91 -9.22 -0.71
N PRO A 443 17.69 -9.24 -2.04
CA PRO A 443 16.41 -9.61 -2.62
C PRO A 443 15.92 -11.02 -2.28
N GLU A 444 16.82 -12.00 -2.11
CA GLU A 444 16.41 -13.38 -1.80
C GLU A 444 15.85 -13.47 -0.38
N ARG A 445 16.57 -12.88 0.58
CA ARG A 445 16.09 -12.78 1.97
C ARG A 445 14.83 -11.95 2.07
N GLY A 446 14.75 -10.86 1.31
CA GLY A 446 13.56 -10.02 1.24
C GLY A 446 12.35 -10.79 0.72
N ALA A 447 12.52 -11.60 -0.32
CA ALA A 447 11.47 -12.46 -0.85
C ALA A 447 10.93 -13.41 0.20
N VAL A 448 11.81 -14.12 0.93
CA VAL A 448 11.40 -15.03 2.01
C VAL A 448 10.57 -14.32 3.08
N GLN A 449 10.97 -13.11 3.50
CA GLN A 449 10.23 -12.35 4.51
C GLN A 449 8.84 -11.93 4.03
N VAL A 450 8.73 -11.46 2.79
CA VAL A 450 7.43 -11.07 2.20
C VAL A 450 6.55 -12.29 1.97
N SER A 451 7.12 -13.41 1.50
CA SER A 451 6.41 -14.68 1.34
C SER A 451 5.85 -15.18 2.66
N ASN A 452 6.65 -15.14 3.74
CA ASN A 452 6.22 -15.54 5.08
C ASN A 452 5.11 -14.65 5.63
N LEU A 453 5.18 -13.33 5.42
CA LEU A 453 4.11 -12.41 5.82
C LEU A 453 2.78 -12.78 5.15
N ILE A 454 2.78 -12.94 3.82
CA ILE A 454 1.55 -13.24 3.08
C ILE A 454 1.02 -14.63 3.45
N ARG A 455 1.89 -15.65 3.55
CA ARG A 455 1.49 -17.00 4.02
C ARG A 455 0.85 -16.96 5.41
N GLY A 456 1.49 -16.27 6.35
CA GLY A 456 0.98 -16.14 7.72
C GLY A 456 -0.40 -15.48 7.73
N TRP A 457 -0.58 -14.37 7.00
CA TRP A 457 -1.89 -13.71 6.90
C TRP A 457 -2.94 -14.54 6.18
N THR A 458 -2.54 -15.33 5.18
CA THR A 458 -3.44 -16.27 4.49
C THR A 458 -3.91 -17.38 5.44
N MET A 459 -3.02 -17.94 6.26
CA MET A 459 -3.40 -18.92 7.28
C MET A 459 -4.32 -18.31 8.34
N GLU A 460 -3.98 -17.13 8.87
CA GLU A 460 -4.83 -16.42 9.83
C GLU A 460 -6.21 -16.07 9.24
N LEU A 461 -6.28 -15.71 7.95
CA LEU A 461 -7.56 -15.52 7.26
C LEU A 461 -8.38 -16.81 7.22
N SER A 462 -7.76 -17.97 6.94
CA SER A 462 -8.43 -19.26 6.99
C SER A 462 -8.98 -19.57 8.39
N GLU A 463 -8.19 -19.32 9.45
CA GLU A 463 -8.63 -19.49 10.84
C GLU A 463 -9.84 -18.60 11.17
N LEU A 464 -9.80 -17.32 10.78
CA LEU A 464 -10.91 -16.39 11.00
C LEU A 464 -12.17 -16.80 10.23
N MET A 465 -12.02 -17.29 9.01
CA MET A 465 -13.14 -17.80 8.21
C MET A 465 -13.72 -19.09 8.79
N GLY A 466 -12.86 -20.02 9.21
CA GLY A 466 -13.28 -21.28 9.83
C GLY A 466 -14.03 -21.06 11.14
N ALA A 467 -13.52 -20.14 11.98
CA ALA A 467 -14.21 -19.69 13.18
C ALA A 467 -15.58 -19.07 12.88
N ALA A 468 -15.75 -18.42 11.73
CA ALA A 468 -17.03 -17.87 11.28
C ALA A 468 -17.94 -18.89 10.54
N GLY A 469 -17.52 -20.16 10.45
CA GLY A 469 -18.25 -21.22 9.74
C GLY A 469 -18.27 -21.04 8.22
N ILE A 470 -17.24 -20.39 7.67
CA ILE A 470 -17.12 -20.06 6.24
C ILE A 470 -15.89 -20.78 5.66
N ASN A 471 -16.06 -21.54 4.58
CA ASN A 471 -14.96 -22.23 3.90
C ASN A 471 -14.60 -21.62 2.53
N SER A 472 -15.26 -20.55 2.10
CA SER A 472 -15.01 -19.89 0.82
C SER A 472 -14.89 -18.38 0.96
N ILE A 473 -13.85 -17.79 0.35
CA ILE A 473 -13.63 -16.34 0.39
C ILE A 473 -14.76 -15.56 -0.27
N GLU A 474 -15.42 -16.14 -1.26
CA GLU A 474 -16.59 -15.56 -1.92
C GLU A 474 -17.77 -15.44 -0.94
N SER A 475 -17.92 -16.37 0.01
CA SER A 475 -18.97 -16.36 1.04
C SER A 475 -18.70 -15.37 2.17
N LEU A 476 -17.44 -14.99 2.40
CA LEU A 476 -17.09 -13.90 3.31
C LEU A 476 -17.32 -12.53 2.65
N ARG A 477 -17.18 -12.43 1.33
CA ARG A 477 -17.22 -11.14 0.62
C ARG A 477 -18.55 -10.42 0.77
N GLY A 478 -18.50 -9.25 1.41
CA GLY A 478 -19.68 -8.44 1.69
C GLY A 478 -20.62 -9.05 2.73
N ASN A 479 -20.21 -10.12 3.42
CA ASN A 479 -20.99 -10.75 4.49
C ASN A 479 -20.82 -9.97 5.79
N ARG A 480 -21.52 -8.84 5.87
CA ARG A 480 -21.47 -7.91 7.01
C ARG A 480 -22.11 -8.47 8.27
N ASP A 481 -22.92 -9.53 8.15
CA ASP A 481 -23.47 -10.27 9.30
C ASP A 481 -22.39 -10.92 10.15
N ARG A 482 -21.18 -11.15 9.59
CA ARG A 482 -20.01 -11.63 10.33
C ARG A 482 -19.26 -10.51 11.06
N LEU A 483 -19.74 -9.27 11.01
CA LEU A 483 -19.14 -8.13 11.69
C LEU A 483 -20.05 -7.59 12.78
N ARG A 484 -19.46 -7.08 13.87
CA ARG A 484 -20.15 -6.34 14.92
C ARG A 484 -19.39 -5.06 15.27
N GLY A 485 -20.10 -3.94 15.31
CA GLY A 485 -19.54 -2.66 15.73
C GLY A 485 -19.46 -2.56 17.25
N TYR A 486 -18.26 -2.30 17.77
CA TYR A 486 -18.00 -2.07 19.18
C TYR A 486 -17.52 -0.63 19.40
N MET A 487 -18.23 0.15 20.21
CA MET A 487 -17.97 1.58 20.42
C MET A 487 -18.06 2.41 19.11
N LEU A 488 -19.01 2.04 18.25
CA LEU A 488 -19.40 2.81 17.06
C LEU A 488 -20.78 3.43 17.30
N ASP A 489 -20.95 4.68 16.86
CA ASP A 489 -22.26 5.35 16.88
C ASP A 489 -23.18 4.81 15.77
N GLU A 490 -24.48 5.11 15.87
CA GLU A 490 -25.50 4.68 14.91
C GLU A 490 -25.21 5.12 13.47
N GLY A 491 -24.61 6.30 13.30
CA GLY A 491 -24.26 6.81 11.98
C GLY A 491 -23.19 5.94 11.32
N MET A 492 -22.14 5.59 12.07
CA MET A 492 -21.07 4.72 11.59
C MET A 492 -21.55 3.29 11.34
N LEU A 493 -22.39 2.74 12.24
CA LEU A 493 -23.00 1.42 12.05
C LEU A 493 -23.81 1.37 10.74
N LYS A 494 -24.61 2.41 10.46
CA LYS A 494 -25.39 2.53 9.23
C LYS A 494 -24.54 2.65 7.97
N ILE A 495 -23.45 3.41 8.03
CA ILE A 495 -22.52 3.57 6.88
C ILE A 495 -21.79 2.27 6.56
N LEU A 496 -21.36 1.55 7.60
CA LEU A 496 -20.69 0.27 7.44
C LEU A 496 -21.67 -0.87 7.17
N ASP A 497 -22.97 -0.65 7.44
CA ASP A 497 -24.05 -1.62 7.35
C ASP A 497 -23.76 -2.87 8.20
N VAL A 498 -23.42 -2.62 9.46
CA VAL A 498 -23.11 -3.64 10.46
C VAL A 498 -23.95 -3.42 11.72
N LEU A 499 -24.26 -4.51 12.41
CA LEU A 499 -24.99 -4.47 13.69
C LEU A 499 -24.07 -4.12 14.87
N PRO A 500 -24.61 -3.52 15.96
CA PRO A 500 -23.84 -3.28 17.18
C PRO A 500 -23.50 -4.59 17.89
N ALA A 501 -22.41 -4.61 18.67
CA ALA A 501 -22.05 -5.76 19.48
C ALA A 501 -23.18 -6.17 20.44
N GLY A 502 -23.53 -7.47 20.45
CA GLY A 502 -24.62 -8.03 21.25
C GLY A 502 -25.98 -8.12 20.54
N ALA A 503 -26.08 -7.63 19.30
CA ALA A 503 -27.25 -7.78 18.43
C ALA A 503 -27.23 -9.02 17.54
#